data_AF-A0AAV3ZUQ9-F1
#
_entry.id   AF-A0AAV3ZUQ9-F1
#
_cell.length_a   1.000
_cell.length_b   1.000
_cell.length_c   1.000
_cell.angle_alpha   90.00
_cell.angle_beta   90.00
_cell.angle_gamma   90.00
#
_symmetry.space_group_name_H-M   'P 1'
#
loop_
_entity.id
_entity.type
_entity.pdbx_description
1 polymer ?
#
loop_
_entity_poly.entity_id
_entity_poly.type
_entity_poly.pdbx_seq_one_letter_code
_entity_poly.pdbx_strand_id
1 'polypeptide(L)'
;MQTKNSLTLTFCLCPQNATMSVAPLSINAHREEVVDFTKPFKTRYISVLMRIPRRETSYFEFLNPLSPVVWICTLCAFVVVSVVLYTLERIGRRKSQDSSDSIEITVRESFWFIFGSLLQGNTDSTPCTIPGRILTSAWWFFALILISSYTANLAAFLTVKKINTPIKMWAQMSEVEPGSMVENTTQGFKKVKDENYAFFWDTTVNKYQTIMDCDVMEIGPAFDPKGFGIGVPPGATYREELSMAILKLSDQGRLHEIETK
;
A
#
# COMPACT_ATOMS: atom_id res chain seq x y z
N MET A 1 19.99 -23.31 -2.19
CA MET A 1 19.41 -24.66 -2.42
C MET A 1 19.40 -25.14 -3.86
N GLN A 2 19.15 -24.28 -4.87
CA GLN A 2 19.17 -24.69 -6.29
C GLN A 2 20.49 -25.37 -6.73
N THR A 3 21.62 -25.03 -6.12
CA THR A 3 22.93 -25.62 -6.42
C THR A 3 23.05 -27.10 -6.03
N LYS A 4 22.52 -27.52 -4.87
CA LYS A 4 22.58 -28.93 -4.44
C LYS A 4 21.73 -29.85 -5.32
N ASN A 5 20.48 -29.47 -5.63
CA ASN A 5 19.62 -30.27 -6.52
C ASN A 5 20.07 -30.20 -8.00
N SER A 6 20.69 -29.08 -8.42
CA SER A 6 21.28 -28.96 -9.75
C SER A 6 22.42 -29.94 -9.96
N LEU A 7 23.29 -30.10 -8.96
CA LEU A 7 24.42 -31.03 -9.04
C LEU A 7 23.93 -32.48 -9.09
N THR A 8 22.92 -32.85 -8.31
CA THR A 8 22.36 -34.21 -8.32
C THR A 8 21.69 -34.56 -9.66
N LEU A 9 20.98 -33.62 -10.29
CA LEU A 9 20.30 -33.86 -11.57
C LEU A 9 21.29 -33.95 -12.74
N THR A 10 22.28 -33.06 -12.80
CA THR A 10 23.37 -33.16 -13.78
C THR A 10 24.14 -34.47 -13.60
N PHE A 11 24.36 -34.89 -12.34
CA PHE A 11 25.00 -36.16 -12.01
C PHE A 11 24.14 -37.39 -12.33
N CYS A 12 22.82 -37.29 -12.46
CA CYS A 12 21.97 -38.43 -12.88
C CYS A 12 21.87 -38.59 -14.40
N LEU A 13 21.89 -37.50 -15.16
CA LEU A 13 21.76 -37.53 -16.62
C LEU A 13 23.08 -37.88 -17.32
N CYS A 14 24.23 -37.43 -16.78
CA CYS A 14 25.53 -37.64 -17.40
C CYS A 14 26.02 -39.11 -17.39
N PRO A 15 25.80 -39.93 -16.34
CA PRO A 15 26.15 -41.35 -16.35
C PRO A 15 25.01 -42.27 -16.88
N GLN A 16 24.02 -41.72 -17.61
CA GLN A 16 22.86 -42.47 -18.14
C GLN A 16 21.99 -43.21 -17.10
N ASN A 17 22.07 -42.84 -15.81
CA ASN A 17 21.19 -43.42 -14.79
C ASN A 17 19.73 -42.96 -14.96
N ALA A 18 19.49 -41.87 -15.70
CA ALA A 18 18.17 -41.39 -16.06
C ALA A 18 18.11 -41.02 -17.55
N THR A 19 17.00 -41.34 -18.22
CA THR A 19 16.78 -41.04 -19.64
C THR A 19 16.22 -39.64 -19.88
N MET A 20 15.41 -39.09 -18.97
CA MET A 20 14.84 -37.75 -19.10
C MET A 20 14.55 -37.18 -17.71
N SER A 21 14.67 -35.86 -17.56
CA SER A 21 14.28 -35.14 -16.35
C SER A 21 13.14 -34.16 -16.64
N VAL A 22 11.98 -34.44 -16.06
CA VAL A 22 10.82 -33.54 -16.06
C VAL A 22 10.69 -32.92 -14.67
N ALA A 23 11.14 -31.68 -14.56
CA ALA A 23 11.16 -30.92 -13.32
C ALA A 23 11.08 -29.41 -13.64
N PRO A 24 10.80 -28.53 -12.67
CA PRO A 24 10.94 -27.08 -12.84
C PRO A 24 12.43 -26.68 -12.93
N LEU A 25 13.11 -27.12 -13.99
CA LEU A 25 14.52 -26.91 -14.22
C LEU A 25 14.72 -25.70 -15.12
N SER A 26 15.38 -24.67 -14.58
CA SER A 26 15.71 -23.47 -15.34
C SER A 26 16.80 -23.76 -16.36
N ILE A 27 16.56 -23.38 -17.61
CA ILE A 27 17.54 -23.39 -18.69
C ILE A 27 18.59 -22.32 -18.40
N ASN A 28 19.86 -22.70 -18.38
CA ASN A 28 21.00 -21.82 -18.12
C ASN A 28 22.20 -22.29 -18.95
N ALA A 29 23.03 -21.36 -19.42
CA ALA A 29 24.15 -21.64 -20.32
C ALA A 29 25.08 -22.73 -19.76
N HIS A 30 25.49 -22.62 -18.49
CA HIS A 30 26.37 -23.61 -17.86
C HIS A 30 25.73 -25.01 -17.72
N ARG A 31 24.40 -25.10 -17.68
CA ARG A 31 23.71 -26.39 -17.67
C ARG A 31 23.55 -26.98 -19.06
N GLU A 32 23.41 -26.11 -20.06
CA GLU A 32 23.30 -26.49 -21.48
C GLU A 32 24.62 -27.08 -22.01
N GLU A 33 25.76 -26.78 -21.38
CA GLU A 33 27.06 -27.40 -21.68
C GLU A 33 27.12 -28.91 -21.36
N VAL A 34 26.29 -29.39 -20.43
CA VAL A 34 26.36 -30.77 -19.89
C VAL A 34 25.09 -31.58 -20.11
N VAL A 35 23.97 -30.92 -20.40
CA VAL A 35 22.64 -31.51 -20.58
C VAL A 35 21.91 -30.71 -21.65
N ASP A 36 21.28 -31.39 -22.61
CA ASP A 36 20.48 -30.70 -23.62
C ASP A 36 19.08 -30.40 -23.07
N PHE A 37 18.54 -29.22 -23.39
CA PHE A 37 17.18 -28.84 -23.03
C PHE A 37 16.24 -28.84 -24.24
N THR A 38 14.97 -29.14 -24.00
CA THR A 38 13.90 -28.88 -24.96
C THR A 38 13.58 -27.40 -25.05
N LYS A 39 12.75 -27.00 -26.02
CA LYS A 39 12.09 -25.69 -25.99
C LYS A 39 11.35 -25.49 -24.66
N PRO A 40 11.33 -24.25 -24.12
CA PRO A 40 10.75 -24.01 -22.82
C PRO A 40 9.23 -24.20 -22.86
N PHE A 41 8.69 -24.96 -21.90
CA PHE A 41 7.25 -25.18 -21.78
C PHE A 41 6.56 -24.12 -20.91
N LYS A 42 7.33 -23.34 -20.14
CA LYS A 42 6.82 -22.25 -19.32
C LYS A 42 7.89 -21.18 -19.09
N THR A 43 7.52 -19.91 -19.24
CA THR A 43 8.39 -18.78 -18.92
C THR A 43 8.28 -18.44 -17.44
N ARG A 44 9.43 -18.30 -16.77
CA ARG A 44 9.58 -17.84 -15.39
C ARG A 44 10.31 -16.52 -15.34
N TYR A 45 10.14 -15.84 -14.22
CA TYR A 45 10.87 -14.64 -13.85
C TYR A 45 11.20 -14.72 -12.36
N ILE A 46 12.13 -13.91 -11.88
CA ILE A 46 12.41 -13.73 -10.45
C ILE A 46 11.59 -12.55 -9.94
N SER A 47 10.99 -12.72 -8.77
CA SER A 47 10.29 -11.65 -8.07
C SER A 47 10.48 -11.72 -6.57
N VAL A 48 10.03 -10.64 -5.92
CA VAL A 48 10.19 -10.43 -4.49
C VAL A 48 8.87 -10.69 -3.79
N LEU A 49 8.86 -11.62 -2.84
CA LEU A 49 7.73 -11.89 -1.97
C LEU A 49 7.96 -11.23 -0.60
N MET A 50 6.94 -10.58 -0.07
CA MET A 50 6.93 -10.00 1.26
C MET A 50 5.59 -10.20 1.96
N ARG A 51 5.52 -9.89 3.26
CA ARG A 51 4.25 -9.76 3.98
C ARG A 51 3.58 -8.42 3.69
N ILE A 52 2.27 -8.41 3.54
CA ILE A 52 1.48 -7.17 3.45
C ILE A 52 1.63 -6.40 4.78
N PRO A 53 2.13 -5.15 4.78
CA PRO A 53 2.29 -4.40 6.01
C PRO A 53 0.92 -4.09 6.63
N ARG A 54 0.69 -4.56 7.85
CA ARG A 54 -0.49 -4.18 8.63
C ARG A 54 -0.28 -2.77 9.15
N ARG A 55 -1.24 -1.87 8.89
CA ARG A 55 -1.19 -0.51 9.43
C ARG A 55 -1.29 -0.58 10.94
N GLU A 56 -0.29 -0.06 11.63
CA GLU A 56 -0.38 0.23 13.06
C GLU A 56 -1.29 1.45 13.21
N THR A 57 -2.44 1.27 13.87
CA THR A 57 -3.41 2.33 14.09
C THR A 57 -2.84 3.33 15.09
N SER A 58 -2.66 4.58 14.67
CA SER A 58 -2.33 5.66 15.62
C SER A 58 -3.62 6.25 16.19
N TYR A 59 -3.65 6.54 17.50
CA TYR A 59 -4.84 7.04 18.19
C TYR A 59 -5.37 8.38 17.63
N PHE A 60 -4.52 9.18 16.97
CA PHE A 60 -4.87 10.51 16.43
C PHE A 60 -4.97 10.57 14.90
N GLU A 61 -5.25 9.45 14.24
CA GLU A 61 -5.42 9.42 12.77
C GLU A 61 -6.52 10.35 12.25
N PHE A 62 -7.50 10.70 13.09
CA PHE A 62 -8.58 11.61 12.73
C PHE A 62 -8.12 13.07 12.49
N LEU A 63 -6.95 13.47 12.99
CA LEU A 63 -6.40 14.82 12.75
C LEU A 63 -5.55 14.91 11.48
N ASN A 64 -5.08 13.78 10.97
CA ASN A 64 -4.27 13.69 9.75
C ASN A 64 -4.95 14.13 8.44
N PRO A 65 -6.29 14.12 8.26
CA PRO A 65 -6.93 14.53 7.01
C PRO A 65 -6.71 16.00 6.67
N LEU A 66 -6.35 16.82 7.67
CA LEU A 66 -6.13 18.25 7.51
C LEU A 66 -4.72 18.61 8.01
N SER A 67 -4.03 19.48 7.27
CA SER A 67 -2.69 19.92 7.65
C SER A 67 -2.71 20.63 9.01
N PRO A 68 -1.70 20.44 9.87
CA PRO A 68 -1.59 21.15 11.15
C PRO A 68 -1.61 22.67 10.99
N VAL A 69 -1.16 23.19 9.84
CA VAL A 69 -1.23 24.63 9.53
C VAL A 69 -2.67 25.13 9.52
N VAL A 70 -3.61 24.37 8.94
CA VAL A 70 -5.01 24.80 8.86
C VAL A 70 -5.65 24.80 10.23
N TRP A 71 -5.33 23.82 11.08
CA TRP A 71 -5.77 23.79 12.48
C TRP A 71 -5.29 25.00 13.29
N ILE A 72 -4.05 25.43 13.08
CA ILE A 72 -3.55 26.65 13.73
C ILE A 72 -4.30 27.88 13.18
N CYS A 73 -4.50 27.96 11.86
CA CYS A 73 -5.25 29.05 11.23
C CYS A 73 -6.71 29.13 11.73
N THR A 74 -7.39 27.99 11.93
CA THR A 74 -8.78 27.98 12.43
C THR A 74 -8.86 28.45 13.88
N LEU A 75 -7.90 28.05 14.73
CA LEU A 75 -7.79 28.55 16.11
C LEU A 75 -7.50 30.06 16.13
N CYS A 76 -6.60 30.55 15.29
CA CYS A 76 -6.32 31.98 15.17
C CYS A 76 -7.56 32.77 14.68
N ALA A 77 -8.24 32.29 13.64
CA ALA A 77 -9.45 32.92 13.12
C ALA A 77 -10.57 32.99 14.17
N PHE A 78 -10.73 31.93 14.96
CA PHE A 78 -11.69 31.88 16.06
C PHE A 78 -11.45 32.98 17.11
N VAL A 79 -10.20 33.16 17.54
CA VAL A 79 -9.84 34.23 18.50
C VAL A 79 -10.10 35.61 17.90
N VAL A 80 -9.72 35.83 16.63
CA VAL A 80 -9.93 37.11 15.95
C VAL A 80 -11.42 37.46 15.85
N VAL A 81 -12.26 36.52 15.41
CA VAL A 81 -13.71 36.76 15.28
C VAL A 81 -14.35 37.00 16.65
N SER A 82 -13.87 36.35 17.71
CA SER A 82 -14.32 36.60 19.09
C SER A 82 -14.02 38.01 19.58
N VAL A 83 -12.79 38.49 19.36
CA VAL A 83 -12.41 39.86 19.72
C VAL A 83 -13.16 40.89 18.88
N VAL A 84 -13.33 40.66 17.58
CA VAL A 84 -14.06 41.59 16.70
C VAL A 84 -15.54 41.65 17.06
N LEU A 85 -16.18 40.51 17.32
CA LEU A 85 -17.59 40.48 17.74
C LEU A 85 -17.78 41.23 19.08
N TYR A 86 -16.88 41.01 20.05
CA TYR A 86 -16.91 41.73 21.33
C TYR A 86 -16.78 43.25 21.15
N THR A 87 -15.84 43.70 20.31
CA THR A 87 -15.64 45.15 20.07
C THR A 87 -16.80 45.79 19.33
N LEU A 88 -17.38 45.12 18.33
CA LEU A 88 -18.55 45.60 17.59
C LEU A 88 -19.79 45.72 18.49
N GLU A 89 -20.04 44.73 19.35
CA GLU A 89 -21.15 44.78 20.30
C GLU A 89 -20.93 45.88 21.36
N ARG A 90 -19.68 46.06 21.84
CA ARG A 90 -19.34 47.14 22.80
C ARG A 90 -19.53 48.53 22.20
N ILE A 91 -19.12 48.75 20.95
CA ILE A 91 -19.25 50.04 20.26
C ILE A 91 -20.72 50.30 19.88
N GLY A 92 -21.42 49.28 19.37
CA GLY A 92 -22.84 49.36 19.01
C GLY A 92 -23.73 49.71 20.19
N ARG A 93 -23.47 49.16 21.39
CA ARG A 93 -24.19 49.50 22.62
C ARG A 93 -23.91 50.92 23.12
N ARG A 94 -22.69 51.44 22.95
CA ARG A 94 -22.33 52.82 23.35
C ARG A 94 -23.13 53.88 22.59
N LYS A 95 -23.63 53.54 21.39
CA LYS A 95 -24.48 54.39 20.56
C LYS A 95 -25.99 54.20 20.84
N SER A 96 -26.36 53.15 21.59
CA SER A 96 -27.74 52.71 21.86
C SER A 96 -28.12 52.84 23.34
N GLN A 97 -27.57 53.83 24.05
CA GLN A 97 -27.80 54.07 25.48
C GLN A 97 -29.02 54.99 25.69
N ASP A 98 -30.14 54.71 25.02
CA ASP A 98 -31.40 55.47 25.17
C ASP A 98 -32.65 54.57 25.28
N SER A 99 -32.48 53.25 25.39
CA SER A 99 -33.60 52.31 25.54
C SER A 99 -33.28 51.17 26.50
N SER A 100 -33.96 51.20 27.64
CA SER A 100 -33.90 50.23 28.74
C SER A 100 -34.50 48.88 28.35
N ASP A 101 -33.69 47.99 27.75
CA ASP A 101 -33.74 46.54 28.00
C ASP A 101 -32.65 45.87 27.15
N SER A 102 -31.55 45.44 27.75
CA SER A 102 -30.56 44.66 26.99
C SER A 102 -29.70 43.76 27.88
N ILE A 103 -29.95 42.45 27.74
CA ILE A 103 -29.19 41.30 28.25
C ILE A 103 -27.68 41.58 28.28
N GLU A 104 -27.02 41.28 29.40
CA GLU A 104 -25.58 41.48 29.61
C GLU A 104 -24.77 40.42 28.84
N ILE A 105 -24.31 40.77 27.64
CA ILE A 105 -23.37 39.91 26.89
C ILE A 105 -21.97 40.13 27.47
N THR A 106 -21.50 39.16 28.24
CA THR A 106 -20.13 39.11 28.80
C THR A 106 -19.15 38.58 27.74
N VAL A 107 -17.85 38.89 27.82
CA VAL A 107 -16.79 38.33 26.94
C VAL A 107 -16.86 36.80 26.86
N ARG A 108 -17.23 36.16 27.98
CA ARG A 108 -17.47 34.72 28.10
C ARG A 108 -18.62 34.25 27.21
N GLU A 109 -19.71 35.00 27.14
CA GLU A 109 -20.88 34.67 26.31
C GLU A 109 -20.57 34.85 24.82
N SER A 110 -19.80 35.88 24.44
CA SER A 110 -19.35 36.05 23.05
C SER A 110 -18.40 34.94 22.61
N PHE A 111 -17.51 34.48 23.49
CA PHE A 111 -16.62 33.36 23.23
C PHE A 111 -17.39 32.04 23.10
N TRP A 112 -18.29 31.78 24.06
CA TRP A 112 -19.14 30.58 24.06
C TRP A 112 -20.09 30.55 22.86
N PHE A 113 -20.61 31.70 22.44
CA PHE A 113 -21.44 31.86 21.25
C PHE A 113 -20.70 31.40 19.98
N ILE A 114 -19.45 31.85 19.78
CA ILE A 114 -18.67 31.51 18.58
C ILE A 114 -18.24 30.04 18.62
N PHE A 115 -17.93 29.53 19.81
CA PHE A 115 -17.56 28.12 19.98
C PHE A 115 -18.76 27.19 19.72
N GLY A 116 -19.92 27.52 20.29
CA GLY A 116 -21.19 26.83 20.04
C GLY A 116 -21.60 26.90 18.57
N SER A 117 -21.41 28.06 17.94
CA SER A 117 -21.65 28.25 16.51
C SER A 117 -20.81 27.35 15.60
N LEU A 118 -19.59 26.98 16.01
CA LEU A 118 -18.73 26.05 15.24
C LEU A 118 -19.22 24.60 15.36
N LEU A 119 -19.78 24.23 16.51
CA LEU A 119 -20.26 22.88 16.83
C LEU A 119 -21.76 22.68 16.60
N GLN A 120 -22.40 23.57 15.84
CA GLN A 120 -23.87 23.58 15.60
C GLN A 120 -24.71 23.63 16.89
N GLY A 121 -24.17 24.16 17.99
CA GLY A 121 -24.86 24.33 19.25
C GLY A 121 -25.81 25.55 19.22
N ASN A 122 -27.02 25.36 19.74
CA ASN A 122 -27.93 26.48 20.02
C ASN A 122 -27.36 27.31 21.17
N THR A 123 -27.40 28.63 21.04
CA THR A 123 -26.90 29.57 22.05
C THR A 123 -27.97 30.61 22.31
N ASP A 124 -28.25 30.87 23.59
CA ASP A 124 -29.38 31.72 24.02
C ASP A 124 -29.11 33.22 23.83
N SER A 125 -27.85 33.59 23.55
CA SER A 125 -27.41 34.99 23.39
C SER A 125 -27.01 35.26 21.94
N THR A 126 -27.93 35.76 21.12
CA THR A 126 -27.63 36.19 19.74
C THR A 126 -27.25 37.67 19.69
N PRO A 127 -26.28 38.07 18.85
CA PRO A 127 -25.90 39.47 18.74
C PRO A 127 -27.06 40.31 18.20
N CYS A 128 -27.33 41.43 18.88
CA CYS A 128 -28.43 42.32 18.53
C CYS A 128 -28.04 43.34 17.44
N THR A 129 -26.74 43.60 17.21
CA THR A 129 -26.29 44.63 16.27
C THR A 129 -26.28 44.14 14.81
N ILE A 130 -26.66 45.02 13.87
CA ILE A 130 -26.59 44.76 12.42
C ILE A 130 -25.18 44.31 11.97
N PRO A 131 -24.06 45.00 12.35
CA PRO A 131 -22.72 44.54 11.99
C PRO A 131 -22.32 43.21 12.65
N GLY A 132 -22.76 42.97 13.89
CA GLY A 132 -22.56 41.69 14.58
C GLY A 132 -23.23 40.53 13.83
N ARG A 133 -24.45 40.72 13.34
CA ARG A 133 -25.19 39.72 12.54
C ARG A 133 -24.49 39.37 11.22
N ILE A 134 -23.96 40.37 10.51
CA ILE A 134 -23.21 40.16 9.27
C ILE A 134 -21.91 39.39 9.55
N LEU A 135 -21.22 39.70 10.66
CA LEU A 135 -20.01 38.96 11.05
C LEU A 135 -20.35 37.50 11.40
N THR A 136 -21.44 37.25 12.12
CA THR A 136 -21.86 35.89 12.47
C THR A 136 -22.28 35.06 11.27
N SER A 137 -22.95 35.66 10.27
CA SER A 137 -23.31 34.94 9.04
C SER A 137 -22.09 34.60 8.20
N ALA A 138 -21.10 35.50 8.13
CA ALA A 138 -19.82 35.22 7.49
C ALA A 138 -19.05 34.10 8.22
N TRP A 139 -19.07 34.09 9.56
CA TRP A 139 -18.48 33.02 10.37
C TRP A 139 -19.19 31.67 10.15
N TRP A 140 -20.52 31.65 10.09
CA TRP A 140 -21.29 30.45 9.77
C TRP A 140 -20.94 29.88 8.40
N PHE A 141 -20.78 30.75 7.40
CA PHE A 141 -20.36 30.32 6.07
C PHE A 141 -18.97 29.68 6.09
N PHE A 142 -18.03 30.28 6.82
CA PHE A 142 -16.69 29.70 7.01
C PHE A 142 -16.73 28.35 7.74
N ALA A 143 -17.51 28.24 8.82
CA ALA A 143 -17.67 27.00 9.58
C ALA A 143 -18.25 25.87 8.72
N LEU A 144 -19.24 26.16 7.87
CA LEU A 144 -19.81 25.17 6.94
C LEU A 144 -18.77 24.66 5.94
N ILE A 145 -17.93 25.55 5.38
CA ILE A 145 -16.85 25.16 4.48
C ILE A 145 -15.81 24.29 5.20
N LEU A 146 -15.45 24.64 6.44
CA LEU A 146 -14.49 23.89 7.24
C LEU A 146 -15.00 22.47 7.55
N ILE A 147 -16.24 22.33 8.01
CA ILE A 147 -16.84 21.03 8.34
C ILE A 147 -17.02 20.18 7.07
N SER A 148 -17.50 20.78 5.97
CA SER A 148 -17.66 20.09 4.69
C SER A 148 -16.33 19.58 4.13
N SER A 149 -15.28 20.41 4.15
CA SER A 149 -13.95 19.99 3.69
C SER A 149 -13.31 18.95 4.61
N TYR A 150 -13.46 19.07 5.93
CA TYR A 150 -12.98 18.07 6.88
C TYR A 150 -13.66 16.72 6.66
N THR A 151 -14.99 16.69 6.55
CA THR A 151 -15.75 15.46 6.32
C THR A 151 -15.42 14.81 4.97
N ALA A 152 -15.26 15.61 3.91
CA ALA A 152 -14.82 15.10 2.60
C ALA A 152 -13.40 14.49 2.65
N ASN A 153 -12.45 15.18 3.28
CA ASN A 153 -11.06 14.72 3.38
C ASN A 153 -10.92 13.50 4.30
N LEU A 154 -11.70 13.44 5.38
CA LEU A 154 -11.76 12.26 6.24
C LEU A 154 -12.31 11.05 5.48
N ALA A 155 -13.41 11.20 4.73
CA ALA A 155 -13.95 10.12 3.89
C ALA A 155 -12.95 9.64 2.83
N ALA A 156 -12.24 10.58 2.18
CA ALA A 156 -11.16 10.24 1.26
C ALA A 156 -10.02 9.49 1.98
N PHE A 157 -9.64 9.91 3.18
CA PHE A 157 -8.58 9.24 3.95
C PHE A 157 -8.97 7.81 4.35
N LEU A 158 -10.23 7.59 4.77
CA LEU A 158 -10.74 6.29 5.18
C LEU A 158 -10.85 5.29 4.03
N THR A 159 -11.09 5.78 2.81
CA THR A 159 -11.14 4.93 1.60
C THR A 159 -9.76 4.62 1.04
N VAL A 160 -8.76 5.47 1.28
CA VAL A 160 -7.40 5.28 0.75
C VAL A 160 -6.58 4.33 1.64
N LYS A 161 -6.45 3.09 1.17
CA LYS A 161 -5.40 2.17 1.61
C LYS A 161 -4.07 2.52 0.94
N LYS A 162 -3.29 3.43 1.54
CA LYS A 162 -1.85 3.57 1.27
C LYS A 162 -1.14 2.31 1.72
N ILE A 163 -0.82 1.43 0.76
CA ILE A 163 0.25 0.45 0.90
C ILE A 163 1.53 1.25 0.74
N ASN A 164 2.26 1.49 1.84
CA ASN A 164 3.55 2.17 1.74
C ASN A 164 4.46 1.36 0.80
N THR A 165 5.01 2.06 -0.18
CA THR A 165 5.40 1.56 -1.49
C THR A 165 6.68 0.70 -1.50
N PRO A 166 6.89 -0.09 -2.57
CA PRO A 166 8.10 -0.86 -2.91
C PRO A 166 9.46 -0.19 -2.60
N ILE A 167 9.49 1.13 -2.68
CA ILE A 167 10.70 1.96 -2.79
C ILE A 167 11.48 2.04 -1.47
N LYS A 168 10.80 2.03 -0.32
CA LYS A 168 11.49 1.99 0.99
C LYS A 168 12.16 0.63 1.23
N MET A 169 11.67 -0.42 0.61
CA MET A 169 12.15 -1.79 0.84
C MET A 169 13.40 -2.11 0.05
N TRP A 170 13.53 -1.59 -1.17
CA TRP A 170 14.80 -1.62 -1.92
C TRP A 170 15.95 -1.02 -1.10
N ALA A 171 15.71 0.12 -0.44
CA ALA A 171 16.72 0.79 0.37
C ALA A 171 17.15 -0.05 1.59
N GLN A 172 16.21 -0.76 2.22
CA GLN A 172 16.52 -1.69 3.31
C GLN A 172 17.20 -2.98 2.82
N MET A 173 16.91 -3.44 1.60
CA MET A 173 17.59 -4.60 1.01
C MET A 173 19.02 -4.31 0.56
N SER A 174 19.39 -3.05 0.30
CA SER A 174 20.77 -2.70 -0.07
C SER A 174 21.77 -2.81 1.09
N GLU A 175 21.29 -2.80 2.34
CA GLU A 175 22.07 -3.22 3.52
C GLU A 175 22.03 -4.76 3.62
N VAL A 176 22.64 -5.43 2.65
CA VAL A 176 22.72 -6.90 2.63
C VAL A 176 23.66 -7.37 3.75
N GLU A 177 23.11 -7.80 4.87
CA GLU A 177 23.87 -8.61 5.83
C GLU A 177 24.15 -10.00 5.22
N PRO A 178 25.42 -10.47 5.25
CA PRO A 178 25.83 -11.74 4.63
C PRO A 178 25.21 -13.00 5.29
N GLY A 179 24.43 -12.87 6.36
CA GLY A 179 23.65 -13.94 7.00
C GLY A 179 22.17 -14.02 6.59
N SER A 180 21.70 -13.17 5.67
CA SER A 180 20.28 -13.06 5.30
C SER A 180 19.78 -14.16 4.36
N MET A 181 20.65 -15.00 3.79
CA MET A 181 20.28 -16.11 2.92
C MET A 181 19.71 -17.29 3.72
N VAL A 182 18.64 -17.88 3.20
CA VAL A 182 17.96 -19.02 3.81
C VAL A 182 18.33 -20.31 3.08
N GLU A 183 18.56 -21.39 3.82
CA GLU A 183 18.94 -22.68 3.22
C GLU A 183 17.78 -23.35 2.48
N ASN A 184 16.56 -23.30 3.06
CA ASN A 184 15.37 -23.95 2.53
C ASN A 184 14.26 -22.96 2.14
N THR A 185 13.54 -23.27 1.05
CA THR A 185 12.45 -22.42 0.54
C THR A 185 11.31 -22.28 1.55
N THR A 186 10.98 -23.35 2.29
CA THR A 186 9.94 -23.32 3.34
C THR A 186 10.31 -22.40 4.50
N GLN A 187 11.59 -22.39 4.89
CA GLN A 187 12.12 -21.48 5.91
C GLN A 187 12.09 -20.04 5.39
N GLY A 188 12.36 -19.81 4.10
CA GLY A 188 12.23 -18.50 3.45
C GLY A 188 10.81 -17.95 3.56
N PHE A 189 9.80 -18.75 3.17
CA PHE A 189 8.40 -18.35 3.30
C PHE A 189 7.97 -18.11 4.75
N LYS A 190 8.47 -18.90 5.69
CA LYS A 190 8.19 -18.68 7.12
C LYS A 190 8.77 -17.35 7.62
N LYS A 191 10.03 -17.04 7.27
CA LYS A 191 10.65 -15.75 7.63
C LYS A 191 9.90 -14.56 7.05
N VAL A 192 9.40 -14.65 5.82
CA VAL A 192 8.58 -13.58 5.21
C VAL A 192 7.33 -13.28 6.05
N LYS A 193 6.70 -14.29 6.64
CA LYS A 193 5.49 -14.10 7.46
C LYS A 193 5.80 -13.54 8.85
N ASP A 194 6.86 -14.04 9.46
CA ASP A 194 7.19 -13.75 10.85
C ASP A 194 7.95 -12.41 11.00
N GLU A 195 8.79 -12.06 10.02
CA GLU A 195 9.71 -10.92 10.06
C GLU A 195 9.46 -9.96 8.88
N ASN A 196 10.01 -8.74 8.96
CA ASN A 196 10.07 -7.81 7.83
C ASN A 196 11.16 -8.25 6.83
N TYR A 197 10.97 -9.44 6.26
CA TYR A 197 11.91 -10.08 5.35
C TYR A 197 11.34 -10.13 3.93
N ALA A 198 12.20 -9.88 2.95
CA ALA A 198 11.86 -10.01 1.55
C ALA A 198 12.58 -11.20 0.93
N PHE A 199 11.81 -12.06 0.29
CA PHE A 199 12.31 -13.31 -0.26
C PHE A 199 12.28 -13.28 -1.79
N PHE A 200 13.46 -13.40 -2.40
CA PHE A 200 13.60 -13.50 -3.85
C PHE A 200 13.37 -14.95 -4.27
N TRP A 201 12.38 -15.16 -5.14
CA TRP A 201 12.09 -16.48 -5.65
C TRP A 201 11.36 -16.42 -6.99
N ASP A 202 11.04 -17.60 -7.52
CA ASP A 202 10.25 -17.77 -8.73
C ASP A 202 8.89 -17.10 -8.69
N THR A 203 8.57 -16.32 -9.72
CA THR A 203 7.22 -15.76 -9.92
C THR A 203 6.14 -16.83 -9.89
N THR A 204 6.37 -18.01 -10.47
CA THR A 204 5.36 -19.08 -10.48
C THR A 204 5.04 -19.59 -9.07
N VAL A 205 6.07 -19.70 -8.23
CA VAL A 205 5.91 -20.19 -6.85
C VAL A 205 5.40 -19.05 -5.95
N ASN A 206 5.90 -17.83 -6.13
CA ASN A 206 5.43 -16.66 -5.40
C ASN A 206 3.95 -16.40 -5.67
N LYS A 207 3.52 -16.42 -6.95
CA LYS A 207 2.10 -16.29 -7.31
C LYS A 207 1.24 -17.35 -6.64
N TYR A 208 1.69 -18.60 -6.63
CA TYR A 208 1.00 -19.66 -5.92
C TYR A 208 0.88 -19.35 -4.42
N GLN A 209 1.96 -18.90 -3.76
CA GLN A 209 1.92 -18.52 -2.34
C GLN A 209 1.01 -17.32 -2.06
N THR A 210 0.97 -16.32 -2.95
CA THR A 210 0.05 -15.16 -2.80
C THR A 210 -1.41 -15.53 -2.99
N ILE A 211 -1.71 -16.58 -3.76
CA ILE A 211 -3.07 -17.10 -3.92
C ILE A 211 -3.48 -17.93 -2.69
N MET A 212 -2.55 -18.72 -2.17
CA MET A 212 -2.80 -19.59 -1.01
C MET A 212 -2.82 -18.84 0.33
N ASP A 213 -2.03 -17.77 0.45
CA ASP A 213 -1.92 -16.98 1.67
C ASP A 213 -2.11 -15.49 1.37
N CYS A 214 -3.20 -14.93 1.90
CA CYS A 214 -3.58 -13.53 1.72
C CYS A 214 -2.74 -12.55 2.55
N ASP A 215 -1.87 -13.01 3.45
CA ASP A 215 -0.98 -12.14 4.23
C ASP A 215 0.31 -11.75 3.46
N VAL A 216 0.58 -12.34 2.30
CA VAL A 216 1.80 -12.07 1.50
C VAL A 216 1.47 -11.45 0.14
N MET A 217 2.40 -10.67 -0.40
CA MET A 217 2.28 -10.02 -1.70
C MET A 217 3.61 -9.99 -2.45
N GLU A 218 3.52 -10.00 -3.77
CA GLU A 218 4.65 -9.81 -4.68
C GLU A 218 4.90 -8.31 -4.92
N ILE A 219 6.18 -7.91 -4.96
CA ILE A 219 6.57 -6.51 -5.11
C ILE A 219 7.30 -6.28 -6.43
N GLY A 220 6.86 -5.25 -7.15
CA GLY A 220 7.57 -4.71 -8.31
C GLY A 220 7.43 -5.58 -9.57
N PRO A 221 8.04 -5.14 -10.68
CA PRO A 221 8.07 -5.94 -11.90
C PRO A 221 9.03 -7.12 -11.73
N ALA A 222 8.65 -8.27 -12.28
CA ALA A 222 9.52 -9.43 -12.32
C ALA A 222 10.69 -9.22 -13.29
N PHE A 223 11.85 -9.80 -12.98
CA PHE A 223 13.09 -9.64 -13.75
C PHE A 223 13.72 -10.99 -14.09
N ASP A 224 14.76 -11.01 -14.95
CA ASP A 224 15.46 -12.23 -15.40
C ASP A 224 14.52 -13.25 -16.09
N PRO A 225 14.00 -12.95 -17.31
CA PRO A 225 13.16 -13.88 -18.05
C PRO A 225 13.94 -15.15 -18.39
N LYS A 226 13.48 -16.29 -17.88
CA LYS A 226 14.04 -17.62 -18.17
C LYS A 226 12.95 -18.61 -18.51
N GLY A 227 13.32 -19.74 -19.09
CA GLY A 227 12.39 -20.83 -19.40
C GLY A 227 12.60 -22.03 -18.48
N PHE A 228 11.51 -22.71 -18.13
CA PHE A 228 11.55 -24.10 -17.67
C PHE A 228 11.60 -25.02 -18.88
N GLY A 229 12.58 -25.91 -18.91
CA GLY A 229 12.78 -26.89 -19.98
C GLY A 229 12.87 -28.31 -19.43
N ILE A 230 12.62 -29.29 -20.29
CA ILE A 230 12.86 -30.70 -20.00
C ILE A 230 14.32 -30.99 -20.30
N GLY A 231 15.04 -31.58 -19.33
CA GLY A 231 16.45 -31.94 -19.49
C GLY A 231 16.59 -33.35 -20.04
N VAL A 232 17.41 -33.51 -21.08
CA VAL A 232 17.70 -34.80 -21.72
C VAL A 232 19.22 -34.99 -21.83
N PRO A 233 19.73 -36.24 -21.82
CA PRO A 233 21.14 -36.51 -22.05
C PRO A 233 21.63 -35.87 -23.36
N PRO A 234 22.88 -35.40 -23.41
CA PRO A 234 23.41 -34.72 -24.59
C PRO A 234 23.36 -35.65 -25.81
N GLY A 235 22.86 -35.14 -26.94
CA GLY A 235 22.74 -35.89 -28.20
C GLY A 235 21.51 -36.82 -28.29
N ALA A 236 20.52 -36.67 -27.41
CA ALA A 236 19.29 -37.45 -27.45
C ALA A 236 18.48 -37.21 -28.75
N THR A 237 18.14 -38.29 -29.48
CA THR A 237 17.40 -38.24 -30.75
C THR A 237 15.97 -37.69 -30.61
N TYR A 238 15.33 -37.90 -29.46
CA TYR A 238 13.95 -37.50 -29.19
C TYR A 238 13.79 -36.04 -28.71
N ARG A 239 14.88 -35.28 -28.55
CA ARG A 239 14.84 -33.89 -28.07
C ARG A 239 13.99 -32.97 -28.96
N GLU A 240 14.13 -33.13 -30.28
CA GLU A 240 13.39 -32.33 -31.26
C GLU A 240 11.91 -32.73 -31.32
N GLU A 241 11.61 -34.03 -31.25
CA GLU A 241 10.23 -34.51 -31.18
C GLU A 241 9.51 -33.98 -29.92
N LEU A 242 10.18 -33.99 -28.76
CA LEU A 242 9.66 -33.40 -27.53
C LEU A 242 9.45 -31.90 -27.66
N SER A 243 10.41 -31.18 -28.24
CA SER A 243 10.31 -29.74 -28.43
C SER A 243 9.11 -29.38 -29.33
N MET A 244 8.91 -30.12 -30.41
CA MET A 244 7.74 -29.96 -31.29
C MET A 244 6.43 -30.32 -30.58
N ALA A 245 6.42 -31.34 -29.73
CA ALA A 245 5.24 -31.69 -28.94
C ALA A 245 4.86 -30.58 -27.94
N ILE A 246 5.85 -29.97 -27.27
CA ILE A 246 5.63 -28.82 -26.36
C ILE A 246 5.06 -27.63 -27.13
N LEU A 247 5.62 -27.32 -28.31
CA LEU A 247 5.12 -26.24 -29.16
C LEU A 247 3.67 -26.49 -29.58
N LYS A 248 3.32 -27.70 -30.02
CA LYS A 248 1.92 -28.07 -30.33
C LYS A 248 0.98 -27.89 -29.14
N LEU A 249 1.40 -28.25 -27.93
CA LEU A 249 0.61 -28.06 -26.71
C LEU A 249 0.45 -26.58 -26.34
N SER A 250 1.47 -25.76 -26.61
CA SER A 250 1.43 -24.32 -26.42
C SER A 250 0.47 -23.66 -27.42
N ASP A 251 0.57 -23.99 -28.70
CA ASP A 251 -0.28 -23.45 -29.77
C ASP A 251 -1.76 -23.81 -29.57
N GLN A 252 -2.03 -25.01 -29.05
CA GLN A 252 -3.38 -25.45 -28.70
C GLN A 252 -3.92 -24.82 -27.40
N GLY A 253 -3.12 -24.06 -26.66
CA GLY A 253 -3.51 -23.47 -25.37
C GLY A 253 -3.65 -24.47 -24.21
N ARG A 254 -3.32 -25.75 -24.41
CA ARG A 254 -3.45 -26.81 -23.38
C ARG A 254 -2.54 -26.57 -22.19
N LEU A 255 -1.37 -25.97 -22.40
CA LEU A 255 -0.45 -25.62 -21.30
C LEU A 255 -1.07 -24.59 -20.35
N HIS A 256 -1.85 -23.64 -20.89
CA HIS A 256 -2.54 -22.64 -20.08
C HIS A 256 -3.72 -23.25 -19.32
N GLU A 257 -4.47 -24.16 -19.94
CA GLU A 257 -5.56 -24.89 -19.28
C GLU A 257 -5.06 -25.67 -18.05
N ILE A 258 -3.89 -26.31 -18.14
CA ILE A 258 -3.27 -27.04 -17.04
C ILE A 258 -2.80 -26.08 -15.93
N GLU A 259 -2.37 -24.87 -16.26
CA GLU A 259 -1.96 -23.87 -15.28
C GLU A 259 -3.14 -23.34 -14.45
N THR A 260 -4.34 -23.30 -15.04
CA THR A 260 -5.55 -22.80 -14.39
C THR A 260 -6.34 -23.83 -13.59
N LYS A 261 -6.00 -25.12 -13.71
CA LYS A 261 -6.63 -26.21 -12.95
C LYS A 261 -6.11 -26.28 -11.52
#